data_AF-A0A8S2QVG6-F1
#
_entry.id   AF-A0A8S2QVG6-F1
#
_cell.length_a   1.000
_cell.length_b   1.000
_cell.length_c   1.000
_cell.angle_alpha   90.00
_cell.angle_beta   90.00
_cell.angle_gamma   90.00
#
_symmetry.space_group_name_H-M   'P 1'
#
loop_
_entity.id
_entity.type
_entity.pdbx_description
1 polymer ?
#
loop_
_entity_poly.entity_id
_entity_poly.type
_entity_poly.pdbx_seq_one_letter_code
_entity_poly.pdbx_strand_id
1 'polypeptide(L)'
;MEGALVFLSQHPKYFDNAIRYLTYFIDIDRLYDTALGTYNFDLVLMISEKTQKDPKEYLPELNQLRLINNYHWQKFKIDCRLKRFKKAIENACDYFVEQLLNRPDEHENERFQEFINILENNRFYKLAIRKFLSNQQIKPTMEYINHVIKLYADYLMTKKYYIEAALIYERGRFLDHASKAFRQGKDVQNSLKLLPSVSIQAKQSNTGMDQYRSLAEQFRNDTLYIESGQIYENHLDDCEEALLSYLQGHEWSHAIRLFATSLSRRHDLYEHEFLSAFNGVYDDLERQIHNDYTKFQSHTKRLSLLRTNLFQHIKEILDSGRDYDIDENDDQSDNEDPQFADDRRTLVTRSNRNADDSGSIKTRLTKKSGSVSSSKKSQRRAAQQLEKLIQLKEGSKHEDLAIVRELWLLVTKIDKQNYDVRHVNKICYQISTHQNSLEYEQKGELLQNKYNEYLNAIEKQLTTIWLTNPEQQQQENVQVMVINKKIREKFKKELDLVSNQYRVSPVLVSKTSQWKLVLFDSDISV
;
A
#
# COMPACT_ATOMS: atom_id res chain seq x y z
N MET A 1 -21.21 15.13 -35.49
CA MET A 1 -21.51 16.48 -36.03
C MET A 1 -20.47 16.89 -37.07
N GLU A 2 -19.17 16.88 -36.78
CA GLU A 2 -18.11 17.13 -37.80
C GLU A 2 -18.29 16.30 -39.08
N GLY A 3 -18.40 14.98 -38.96
CA GLY A 3 -18.61 14.11 -40.13
C GLY A 3 -19.90 14.42 -40.91
N ALA A 4 -20.94 14.94 -40.24
CA ALA A 4 -22.17 15.36 -40.91
C ALA A 4 -21.97 16.67 -41.68
N LEU A 5 -21.22 17.64 -41.12
CA LEU A 5 -20.90 18.88 -41.83
C LEU A 5 -19.99 18.64 -43.03
N VAL A 6 -19.01 17.74 -42.90
CA VAL A 6 -18.14 17.30 -44.01
C VAL A 6 -18.95 16.59 -45.09
N PHE A 7 -19.89 15.72 -44.70
CA PHE A 7 -20.79 15.07 -45.66
C PHE A 7 -21.66 16.09 -46.39
N LEU A 8 -22.26 17.04 -45.65
CA LEU A 8 -23.11 18.07 -46.24
C LEU A 8 -22.32 18.97 -47.20
N SER A 9 -21.06 19.30 -46.91
CA SER A 9 -20.23 20.11 -47.81
C SER A 9 -19.95 19.41 -49.15
N GLN A 10 -19.93 18.08 -49.17
CA GLN A 10 -19.81 17.27 -50.39
C GLN A 10 -21.15 17.11 -51.14
N HIS A 11 -22.27 17.46 -50.51
CA HIS A 11 -23.62 17.33 -51.08
C HIS A 11 -24.37 18.68 -51.07
N PRO A 12 -23.97 19.64 -51.93
CA PRO A 12 -24.46 21.02 -51.90
C PRO A 12 -25.99 21.11 -52.09
N LYS A 13 -26.60 20.14 -52.78
CA LYS A 13 -28.07 20.07 -52.98
C LYS A 13 -28.86 20.02 -51.68
N TYR A 14 -28.29 19.44 -50.62
CA TYR A 14 -28.95 19.28 -49.32
C TYR A 14 -28.42 20.23 -48.25
N PHE A 15 -27.30 20.92 -48.54
CA PHE A 15 -26.57 21.73 -47.56
C PHE A 15 -27.45 22.81 -46.93
N ASP A 16 -28.07 23.66 -47.74
CA ASP A 16 -28.85 24.81 -47.24
C ASP A 16 -30.03 24.38 -46.35
N ASN A 17 -30.78 23.37 -46.77
CA ASN A 17 -31.92 22.86 -46.00
C ASN A 17 -31.46 22.17 -44.71
N ALA A 18 -30.35 21.43 -44.76
CA ALA A 18 -29.80 20.74 -43.60
C ALA A 18 -29.23 21.73 -42.56
N ILE A 19 -28.49 22.76 -42.97
CA ILE A 19 -27.97 23.79 -42.06
C ILE A 19 -29.11 24.57 -41.40
N ARG A 20 -30.13 25.00 -42.18
CA ARG A 20 -31.34 25.63 -41.62
C ARG A 20 -32.05 24.74 -40.62
N TYR A 21 -32.14 23.44 -40.90
CA TYR A 21 -32.73 22.50 -39.97
C TYR A 21 -31.89 22.38 -38.67
N LEU A 22 -30.56 22.29 -38.80
CA LEU A 22 -29.64 22.19 -37.66
C LEU A 22 -29.70 23.42 -36.75
N THR A 23 -29.91 24.63 -37.28
CA THR A 23 -30.02 25.86 -36.48
C THR A 23 -31.24 25.88 -35.54
N TYR A 24 -32.25 25.03 -35.75
CA TYR A 24 -33.36 24.90 -34.79
C TYR A 24 -32.97 24.15 -33.51
N PHE A 25 -31.89 23.36 -33.54
CA PHE A 25 -31.50 22.45 -32.45
C PHE A 25 -30.12 22.73 -31.89
N ILE A 26 -29.26 23.43 -32.62
CA ILE A 26 -27.86 23.66 -32.27
C ILE A 26 -27.60 25.16 -32.31
N ASP A 27 -26.95 25.64 -31.26
CA ASP A 27 -26.45 27.00 -31.16
C ASP A 27 -25.50 27.36 -32.31
N ILE A 28 -25.60 28.60 -32.81
CA ILE A 28 -24.83 29.07 -33.97
C ILE A 28 -23.32 29.05 -33.70
N ASP A 29 -22.89 29.45 -32.49
CA ASP A 29 -21.47 29.45 -32.12
C ASP A 29 -20.95 28.01 -32.05
N ARG A 30 -21.75 27.08 -31.54
CA ARG A 30 -21.40 25.66 -31.53
C ARG A 30 -21.31 25.07 -32.94
N LEU A 31 -22.16 25.52 -33.86
CA LEU A 31 -22.12 25.08 -35.26
C LEU A 31 -20.88 25.63 -35.97
N TYR A 32 -20.53 26.90 -35.73
CA TYR A 32 -19.29 27.53 -36.20
C TYR A 32 -18.05 26.82 -35.64
N ASP A 33 -17.97 26.58 -34.33
CA ASP A 33 -16.87 25.86 -33.69
C ASP A 33 -16.69 24.44 -34.26
N THR A 34 -17.82 23.78 -34.55
CA THR A 34 -17.81 22.44 -35.18
C THR A 34 -17.30 22.51 -36.61
N ALA A 35 -17.69 23.54 -37.37
CA ALA A 35 -17.19 23.78 -38.72
C ALA A 35 -15.69 24.07 -38.71
N LEU A 36 -15.22 24.93 -37.80
CA LEU A 36 -13.81 25.28 -37.65
C LEU A 36 -12.97 24.04 -37.32
N GLY A 37 -13.52 23.14 -36.50
CA GLY A 37 -12.94 21.84 -36.17
C GLY A 37 -12.80 20.85 -37.34
N THR A 38 -13.35 21.16 -38.52
CA THR A 38 -13.11 20.38 -39.76
C THR A 38 -11.85 20.82 -40.50
N TYR A 39 -11.25 21.94 -40.09
CA TYR A 39 -10.10 22.59 -40.74
C TYR A 39 -10.36 23.02 -42.20
N ASN A 40 -11.62 23.07 -42.64
CA ASN A 40 -12.02 23.55 -43.95
C ASN A 40 -12.63 24.95 -43.83
N PHE A 41 -11.86 25.99 -44.17
CA PHE A 41 -12.32 27.38 -44.06
C PHE A 41 -13.47 27.73 -44.99
N ASP A 42 -13.61 27.08 -46.14
CA ASP A 42 -14.73 27.33 -47.04
C ASP A 42 -16.04 26.84 -46.43
N LEU A 43 -16.00 25.67 -45.77
CA LEU A 43 -17.14 25.17 -45.00
C LEU A 43 -17.49 26.09 -43.82
N VAL A 44 -16.48 26.66 -43.15
CA VAL A 44 -16.70 27.64 -42.09
C VAL A 44 -17.41 28.88 -42.63
N LEU A 45 -16.93 29.44 -43.75
CA LEU A 45 -17.55 30.59 -44.40
C LEU A 45 -19.00 30.31 -44.83
N MET A 46 -19.23 29.17 -45.49
CA MET A 46 -20.58 28.76 -45.90
C MET A 46 -21.53 28.66 -44.70
N ILE A 47 -21.08 28.11 -43.58
CA ILE A 47 -21.91 27.99 -42.38
C ILE A 47 -22.16 29.38 -41.78
N SER A 48 -21.12 30.21 -41.62
CA SER A 48 -21.23 31.57 -41.07
C SER A 48 -22.21 32.45 -41.86
N GLU A 49 -22.17 32.38 -43.21
CA GLU A 49 -23.11 33.09 -44.08
C GLU A 49 -24.54 32.59 -43.90
N LYS A 50 -24.74 31.27 -43.86
CA LYS A 50 -26.08 30.66 -43.74
C LYS A 50 -26.70 30.85 -42.36
N THR A 51 -25.89 30.97 -41.32
CA THR A 51 -26.36 31.25 -39.94
C THR A 51 -26.44 32.75 -39.65
N GLN A 52 -26.11 33.63 -40.60
CA GLN A 52 -26.09 35.09 -40.40
C GLN A 52 -25.21 35.51 -39.21
N LYS A 53 -24.08 34.82 -38.98
CA LYS A 53 -23.11 35.22 -37.96
C LYS A 53 -22.46 36.54 -38.38
N ASP A 54 -22.19 37.45 -37.44
CA ASP A 54 -21.61 38.76 -37.77
C ASP A 54 -20.22 38.58 -38.41
N PRO A 55 -20.00 39.05 -39.67
CA PRO A 55 -18.70 39.03 -40.33
C PRO A 55 -17.57 39.65 -39.52
N LYS A 56 -17.86 40.64 -38.67
CA LYS A 56 -16.86 41.26 -37.79
C LYS A 56 -16.35 40.32 -36.70
N GLU A 57 -17.09 39.28 -36.35
CA GLU A 57 -16.68 38.30 -35.35
C GLU A 57 -15.78 37.21 -35.95
N TYR A 58 -16.12 36.65 -37.11
CA TYR A 58 -15.41 35.48 -37.64
C TYR A 58 -14.33 35.81 -38.68
N LEU A 59 -14.48 36.86 -39.51
CA LEU A 59 -13.50 37.16 -40.56
C LEU A 59 -12.10 37.50 -40.00
N PRO A 60 -11.94 38.29 -38.91
CA PRO A 60 -10.62 38.55 -38.35
C PRO A 60 -9.91 37.28 -37.87
N GLU A 61 -10.63 36.39 -37.19
CA GLU A 61 -10.11 35.11 -36.70
C GLU A 61 -9.68 34.21 -37.87
N LEU A 62 -10.52 34.08 -38.90
CA LEU A 62 -10.19 33.29 -40.09
C LEU A 62 -8.99 33.85 -40.85
N ASN A 63 -8.89 35.17 -40.98
CA ASN A 63 -7.75 35.81 -41.63
C ASN A 63 -6.45 35.55 -40.85
N GLN A 64 -6.48 35.68 -39.52
CA GLN A 64 -5.31 35.37 -38.68
C GLN A 64 -4.88 33.89 -38.81
N LEU A 65 -5.83 32.96 -38.80
CA LEU A 65 -5.53 31.53 -38.96
C LEU A 65 -4.97 31.20 -40.35
N ARG A 66 -5.47 31.87 -41.41
CA ARG A 66 -4.99 31.71 -42.78
C ARG A 66 -3.54 32.19 -42.99
N LEU A 67 -3.05 33.12 -42.17
CA LEU A 67 -1.65 33.58 -42.20
C LEU A 67 -0.66 32.51 -41.69
N ILE A 68 -1.14 31.46 -41.03
CA ILE A 68 -0.29 30.37 -40.55
C ILE A 68 0.02 29.43 -41.73
N ASN A 69 1.26 29.53 -42.24
CA ASN A 69 1.68 28.76 -43.43
C ASN A 69 1.78 27.25 -43.18
N ASN A 70 2.20 26.82 -42.00
CA ASN A 70 2.31 25.39 -41.71
C ASN A 70 0.94 24.80 -41.35
N TYR A 71 0.54 23.78 -42.11
CA TYR A 71 -0.74 23.10 -42.00
C TYR A 71 -0.98 22.48 -40.61
N HIS A 72 0.02 21.79 -40.03
CA HIS A 72 -0.09 21.16 -38.72
C HIS A 72 -0.18 22.19 -37.59
N TRP A 73 0.59 23.28 -37.68
CA TRP A 73 0.54 24.36 -36.69
C TRP A 73 -0.78 25.15 -36.74
N GLN A 74 -1.33 25.37 -37.93
CA GLN A 74 -2.65 25.98 -38.09
C GLN A 74 -3.74 25.15 -37.38
N LYS A 75 -3.72 23.82 -37.57
CA LYS A 75 -4.63 22.91 -36.86
C LYS A 75 -4.43 22.93 -35.36
N PHE A 76 -3.18 22.99 -34.88
CA PHE A 76 -2.88 23.14 -33.46
C PHE A 76 -3.56 24.38 -32.88
N LYS A 77 -3.41 25.55 -33.52
CA LYS A 77 -4.04 26.81 -33.09
C LYS A 77 -5.57 26.71 -33.08
N ILE A 78 -6.15 26.12 -34.13
CA ILE A 78 -7.59 25.86 -34.20
C ILE A 78 -8.05 24.97 -33.04
N ASP A 79 -7.39 23.84 -32.79
CA ASP A 79 -7.78 22.93 -31.72
C ASP A 79 -7.56 23.53 -30.33
N CYS A 80 -6.57 24.39 -30.14
CA CYS A 80 -6.40 25.16 -28.90
C CYS A 80 -7.57 26.11 -28.68
N ARG A 81 -7.98 26.85 -29.73
CA ARG A 81 -9.14 27.75 -29.69
C ARG A 81 -10.44 27.01 -29.35
N LEU A 82 -10.58 25.79 -29.86
CA LEU A 82 -11.72 24.89 -29.61
C LEU A 82 -11.59 24.09 -28.29
N LYS A 83 -10.53 24.30 -27.50
CA LYS A 83 -10.20 23.57 -26.27
C LYS A 83 -10.09 22.04 -26.46
N ARG A 84 -9.75 21.60 -27.66
CA ARG A 84 -9.52 20.21 -28.04
C ARG A 84 -8.06 19.84 -27.85
N PHE A 85 -7.54 20.07 -26.65
CA PHE A 85 -6.11 20.01 -26.36
C PHE A 85 -5.45 18.69 -26.71
N LYS A 86 -6.17 17.56 -26.64
CA LYS A 86 -5.66 16.26 -27.10
C LYS A 86 -5.28 16.28 -28.59
N LYS A 87 -6.20 16.74 -29.46
CA LYS A 87 -5.97 16.86 -30.92
C LYS A 87 -4.92 17.94 -31.21
N ALA A 88 -4.94 19.04 -30.45
CA ALA A 88 -3.92 20.08 -30.56
C ALA A 88 -2.51 19.48 -30.37
N ILE A 89 -2.28 18.76 -29.28
CA ILE A 89 -0.98 18.11 -29.02
C ILE A 89 -0.59 17.14 -30.15
N GLU A 90 -1.53 16.35 -30.67
CA GLU A 90 -1.26 15.46 -31.81
C GLU A 90 -0.80 16.23 -33.05
N ASN A 91 -1.47 17.34 -33.37
CA ASN A 91 -1.11 18.22 -34.50
C ASN A 91 0.24 18.93 -34.29
N ALA A 92 0.51 19.42 -33.08
CA ALA A 92 1.81 20.02 -32.76
C ALA A 92 2.94 18.99 -32.84
N CYS A 93 2.71 17.75 -32.40
CA CYS A 93 3.70 16.69 -32.59
C CYS A 93 3.98 16.43 -34.07
N ASP A 94 2.95 16.37 -34.93
CA ASP A 94 3.16 16.23 -36.38
C ASP A 94 3.97 17.40 -36.96
N TYR A 95 3.71 18.63 -36.51
CA TYR A 95 4.51 19.82 -36.86
C TYR A 95 5.98 19.63 -36.51
N PHE A 96 6.32 19.29 -35.25
CA PHE A 96 7.71 19.13 -34.82
C PHE A 96 8.40 17.92 -35.47
N VAL A 97 7.66 16.85 -35.79
CA VAL A 97 8.21 15.74 -36.60
C VAL A 97 8.58 16.25 -37.99
N GLU A 98 7.74 17.05 -38.63
CA GLU A 98 8.05 17.68 -39.91
C GLU A 98 9.28 18.59 -39.81
N GLN A 99 9.38 19.42 -38.77
CA GLN A 99 10.54 20.30 -38.56
C GLN A 99 11.84 19.53 -38.36
N LEU A 100 11.82 18.43 -37.60
CA LEU A 100 13.00 17.58 -37.37
C LEU A 100 13.48 16.84 -38.62
N LEU A 101 12.58 16.57 -39.57
CA LEU A 101 12.91 15.86 -40.81
C LEU A 101 13.26 16.81 -41.96
N ASN A 102 12.78 18.05 -41.91
CA ASN A 102 12.99 19.09 -42.92
C ASN A 102 13.82 20.25 -42.35
N ARG A 103 13.75 21.44 -42.99
CA ARG A 103 14.43 22.64 -42.50
C ARG A 103 13.55 23.34 -41.44
N PRO A 104 14.11 23.72 -40.27
CA PRO A 104 13.37 24.38 -39.21
C PRO A 104 12.89 25.79 -39.61
N ASP A 105 11.67 26.14 -39.20
CA ASP A 105 11.06 27.48 -39.31
C ASP A 105 11.69 28.46 -38.30
N GLU A 106 11.75 29.75 -38.64
CA GLU A 106 12.32 30.83 -37.81
C GLU A 106 11.62 30.97 -36.45
N HIS A 107 10.35 30.56 -36.34
CA HIS A 107 9.53 30.70 -35.13
C HIS A 107 9.45 29.43 -34.27
N GLU A 108 10.30 28.43 -34.54
CA GLU A 108 10.21 27.11 -33.92
C GLU A 108 10.28 27.12 -32.39
N ASN A 109 11.17 27.94 -31.81
CA ASN A 109 11.36 28.01 -30.36
C ASN A 109 10.13 28.57 -29.62
N GLU A 110 9.49 29.62 -30.16
CA GLU A 110 8.28 30.21 -29.58
C GLU A 110 7.12 29.21 -29.62
N ARG A 111 6.98 28.51 -30.76
CA ARG A 111 5.99 27.46 -30.94
C ARG A 111 6.23 26.29 -29.99
N PHE A 112 7.50 25.94 -29.74
CA PHE A 112 7.83 24.89 -28.78
C PHE A 112 7.43 25.27 -27.35
N GLN A 113 7.68 26.50 -26.92
CA GLN A 113 7.25 26.98 -25.60
C GLN A 113 5.71 26.94 -25.45
N GLU A 114 4.98 27.35 -26.48
CA GLU A 114 3.51 27.28 -26.47
C GLU A 114 3.01 25.83 -26.37
N PHE A 115 3.61 24.92 -27.13
CA PHE A 115 3.32 23.50 -27.05
C PHE A 115 3.56 22.93 -25.65
N ILE A 116 4.71 23.24 -25.03
CA ILE A 116 5.05 22.78 -23.68
C ILE A 116 4.04 23.28 -22.65
N ASN A 117 3.63 24.55 -22.71
CA ASN A 117 2.63 25.10 -21.79
C ASN A 117 1.32 24.30 -21.82
N ILE A 118 0.82 23.98 -23.00
CA ILE A 118 -0.42 23.18 -23.15
C ILE A 118 -0.19 21.72 -22.72
N LEU A 119 0.97 21.15 -23.06
CA LEU A 119 1.35 19.79 -22.71
C LEU A 119 1.38 19.58 -21.20
N GLU A 120 2.01 20.50 -20.45
CA GLU A 120 2.17 20.41 -19.00
C GLU A 120 0.85 20.65 -18.27
N ASN A 121 0.09 21.67 -18.66
CA ASN A 121 -1.19 22.01 -18.03
C ASN A 121 -2.19 20.85 -18.14
N ASN A 122 -2.16 20.10 -19.24
CA ASN A 122 -3.09 19.01 -19.51
C ASN A 122 -2.47 17.61 -19.31
N ARG A 123 -1.18 17.52 -18.94
CA ARG A 123 -0.44 16.26 -18.68
C ARG A 123 -0.45 15.28 -19.86
N PHE A 124 -0.40 15.77 -21.10
CA PHE A 124 -0.43 14.94 -22.32
C PHE A 124 0.93 14.32 -22.71
N TYR A 125 1.86 14.17 -21.77
CA TYR A 125 3.22 13.66 -22.03
C TYR A 125 3.24 12.31 -22.75
N LYS A 126 2.50 11.32 -22.23
CA LYS A 126 2.43 9.97 -22.81
C LYS A 126 1.85 9.98 -24.23
N LEU A 127 0.91 10.87 -24.52
CA LEU A 127 0.34 11.05 -25.85
C LEU A 127 1.40 11.60 -26.80
N ALA A 128 2.07 12.69 -26.41
CA ALA A 128 3.09 13.34 -27.21
C ALA A 128 4.25 12.39 -27.54
N ILE A 129 4.81 11.69 -26.54
CA ILE A 129 5.91 10.73 -26.75
C ILE A 129 5.51 9.63 -27.73
N ARG A 130 4.30 9.06 -27.59
CA ARG A 130 3.80 8.02 -28.50
C ARG A 130 3.62 8.55 -29.93
N LYS A 131 3.12 9.77 -30.07
CA LYS A 131 2.92 10.41 -31.36
C LYS A 131 4.26 10.67 -32.05
N PHE A 132 5.23 11.25 -31.35
CA PHE A 132 6.59 11.44 -31.86
C PHE A 132 7.25 10.14 -32.31
N LEU A 133 7.26 9.13 -31.44
CA LEU A 133 7.94 7.85 -31.68
C LEU A 133 7.14 6.88 -32.58
N SER A 134 5.97 7.29 -33.06
CA SER A 134 5.25 6.54 -34.11
C SER A 134 5.95 6.63 -35.46
N ASN A 135 6.74 7.69 -35.68
CA ASN A 135 7.59 7.83 -36.85
C ASN A 135 8.95 7.16 -36.59
N GLN A 136 9.29 6.16 -37.41
CA GLN A 136 10.50 5.34 -37.26
C GLN A 136 11.81 6.12 -37.45
N GLN A 137 11.77 7.27 -38.14
CA GLN A 137 12.95 8.12 -38.35
C GLN A 137 13.29 8.94 -37.09
N ILE A 138 12.33 9.09 -36.17
CA ILE A 138 12.46 9.91 -34.98
C ILE A 138 13.04 9.10 -33.83
N LYS A 139 14.14 9.60 -33.25
CA LYS A 139 14.80 8.98 -32.10
C LYS A 139 14.42 9.71 -30.81
N PRO A 140 14.28 9.00 -29.67
CA PRO A 140 14.01 9.60 -28.37
C PRO A 140 15.01 10.68 -27.93
N THR A 141 16.24 10.63 -28.43
CA THR A 141 17.33 11.55 -28.08
C THR A 141 17.34 12.85 -28.89
N MET A 142 16.46 12.99 -29.89
CA MET A 142 16.32 14.22 -30.67
C MET A 142 15.64 15.32 -29.84
N GLU A 143 16.01 16.57 -30.08
CA GLU A 143 15.77 17.74 -29.24
C GLU A 143 14.39 17.81 -28.56
N TYR A 144 13.31 18.05 -29.31
CA TYR A 144 11.96 18.21 -28.75
C TYR A 144 11.45 16.97 -28.02
N ILE A 145 11.71 15.79 -28.57
CA ILE A 145 11.28 14.52 -27.97
C ILE A 145 12.01 14.31 -26.66
N ASN A 146 13.32 14.57 -26.63
CA ASN A 146 14.14 14.38 -25.45
C ASN A 146 13.71 15.32 -24.32
N HIS A 147 13.36 16.57 -24.66
CA HIS A 147 12.80 17.52 -23.69
C HIS A 147 11.44 17.05 -23.13
N VAL A 148 10.52 16.58 -23.97
CA VAL A 148 9.22 16.05 -23.53
C VAL A 148 9.39 14.80 -22.66
N ILE A 149 10.32 13.91 -23.01
CA ILE A 149 10.68 12.74 -22.21
C ILE A 149 11.15 13.17 -20.83
N LYS A 150 12.05 14.17 -20.76
CA LYS A 150 12.54 14.71 -19.48
C LYS A 150 11.40 15.26 -18.63
N LEU A 151 10.53 16.11 -19.19
CA LEU A 151 9.38 16.67 -18.46
C LEU A 151 8.45 15.58 -17.93
N TYR A 152 8.23 14.52 -18.70
CA TYR A 152 7.42 13.41 -18.23
C TYR A 152 8.07 12.67 -17.05
N ALA A 153 9.36 12.38 -17.15
CA ALA A 153 10.11 11.72 -16.11
C ALA A 153 10.17 12.59 -14.83
N ASP A 154 10.44 13.89 -14.97
CA ASP A 154 10.43 14.86 -13.87
C ASP A 154 9.04 14.88 -13.19
N TYR A 155 7.95 14.90 -13.96
CA TYR A 155 6.60 14.77 -13.42
C TYR A 155 6.40 13.47 -12.64
N LEU A 156 6.84 12.32 -13.16
CA LEU A 156 6.76 11.04 -12.46
C LEU A 156 7.59 11.02 -11.17
N MET A 157 8.77 11.64 -11.17
CA MET A 157 9.59 11.81 -9.97
C MET A 157 8.85 12.61 -8.88
N THR A 158 8.17 13.71 -9.24
CA THR A 158 7.38 14.48 -8.26
C THR A 158 6.23 13.66 -7.66
N LYS A 159 5.73 12.67 -8.40
CA LYS A 159 4.68 11.74 -7.96
C LYS A 159 5.21 10.49 -7.25
N LYS A 160 6.54 10.38 -7.09
CA LYS A 160 7.23 9.24 -6.48
C LYS A 160 7.06 7.91 -7.23
N TYR A 161 6.71 7.97 -8.53
CA TYR A 161 6.75 6.83 -9.43
C TYR A 161 8.19 6.64 -9.93
N TYR A 162 9.09 6.27 -9.02
CA TYR A 162 10.54 6.30 -9.25
C TYR A 162 11.00 5.35 -10.35
N ILE A 163 10.47 4.12 -10.36
CA ILE A 163 10.85 3.10 -11.37
C ILE A 163 10.37 3.55 -12.75
N GLU A 164 9.12 4.01 -12.86
CA GLU A 164 8.58 4.51 -14.13
C GLU A 164 9.34 5.75 -14.60
N ALA A 165 9.65 6.69 -13.71
CA ALA A 165 10.46 7.85 -14.04
C ALA A 165 11.83 7.43 -14.57
N ALA A 166 12.50 6.47 -13.92
CA ALA A 166 13.79 5.95 -14.34
C ALA A 166 13.75 5.34 -15.74
N LEU A 167 12.73 4.54 -16.04
CA LEU A 167 12.52 3.95 -17.38
C LEU A 167 12.29 5.02 -18.46
N ILE A 168 11.61 6.13 -18.12
CA ILE A 168 11.42 7.26 -19.04
C ILE A 168 12.73 8.04 -19.22
N TYR A 169 13.48 8.33 -18.15
CA TYR A 169 14.80 8.96 -18.25
C TYR A 169 15.76 8.11 -19.10
N GLU A 170 15.79 6.79 -18.90
CA GLU A 170 16.62 5.85 -19.65
C GLU A 170 16.28 5.91 -21.14
N ARG A 171 14.99 6.00 -21.50
CA ARG A 171 14.55 6.18 -22.90
C ARG A 171 15.13 7.43 -23.54
N GLY A 172 15.24 8.54 -22.80
CA GLY A 172 15.85 9.80 -23.26
C GLY A 172 17.38 9.84 -23.15
N ARG A 173 18.03 8.75 -22.70
CA ARG A 173 19.47 8.70 -22.38
C ARG A 173 19.90 9.69 -21.29
N PHE A 174 19.00 10.07 -20.39
CA PHE A 174 19.34 10.83 -19.17
C PHE A 174 19.85 9.88 -18.07
N LEU A 175 21.03 9.29 -18.28
CA LEU A 175 21.52 8.17 -17.46
C LEU A 175 21.71 8.54 -15.99
N ASP A 176 22.19 9.75 -15.68
CA ASP A 176 22.34 10.22 -14.30
C ASP A 176 20.99 10.30 -13.56
N HIS A 177 19.96 10.79 -14.24
CA HIS A 177 18.62 10.92 -13.68
C HIS A 177 17.97 9.55 -13.53
N ALA A 178 18.13 8.68 -14.53
CA ALA A 178 17.66 7.30 -14.49
C ALA A 178 18.30 6.52 -13.33
N SER A 179 19.62 6.63 -13.16
CA SER A 179 20.36 5.98 -12.06
C SER A 179 19.86 6.44 -10.70
N LYS A 180 19.72 7.77 -10.48
CA LYS A 180 19.16 8.31 -9.24
C LYS A 180 17.73 7.82 -8.98
N ALA A 181 16.90 7.76 -10.02
CA ALA A 181 15.52 7.30 -9.90
C ALA A 181 15.43 5.79 -9.63
N PHE A 182 16.22 4.93 -10.27
CA PHE A 182 16.28 3.49 -9.95
C PHE A 182 16.74 3.23 -8.52
N ARG A 183 17.75 3.98 -8.04
CA ARG A 183 18.21 3.92 -6.65
C ARG A 183 17.09 4.28 -5.67
N GLN A 184 16.37 5.39 -5.91
CA GLN A 184 15.22 5.79 -5.07
C GLN A 184 14.05 4.79 -5.15
N GLY A 185 13.87 4.17 -6.31
CA GLY A 185 12.89 3.10 -6.54
C GLY A 185 13.30 1.74 -6.00
N LYS A 186 14.48 1.61 -5.38
CA LYS A 186 15.03 0.35 -4.87
C LYS A 186 15.17 -0.75 -5.93
N ASP A 187 15.34 -0.36 -7.19
CA ASP A 187 15.57 -1.30 -8.30
C ASP A 187 17.08 -1.54 -8.45
N VAL A 188 17.56 -2.55 -7.73
CA VAL A 188 18.97 -2.92 -7.63
C VAL A 188 19.56 -3.27 -9.00
N GLN A 189 18.86 -4.12 -9.76
CA GLN A 189 19.39 -4.65 -11.01
C GLN A 189 19.54 -3.56 -12.07
N ASN A 190 18.54 -2.67 -12.21
CA ASN A 190 18.66 -1.55 -13.13
C ASN A 190 19.67 -0.49 -12.64
N SER A 191 19.82 -0.31 -11.33
CA SER A 191 20.86 0.57 -10.77
C SER A 191 22.27 0.07 -11.11
N LEU A 192 22.52 -1.24 -10.98
CA LEU A 192 23.80 -1.87 -11.34
C LEU A 192 24.04 -1.84 -12.85
N LYS A 193 23.01 -2.13 -13.66
CA LYS A 193 23.06 -2.05 -15.12
C LYS A 193 23.54 -0.69 -15.63
N LEU A 194 23.05 0.40 -15.04
CA LEU A 194 23.37 1.75 -15.49
C LEU A 194 24.69 2.29 -14.94
N LEU A 195 25.19 1.73 -13.84
CA LEU A 195 26.33 2.28 -13.11
C LEU A 195 27.61 2.42 -13.97
N PRO A 196 28.02 1.41 -14.77
CA PRO A 196 29.17 1.55 -15.65
C PRO A 196 29.02 2.66 -16.70
N SER A 197 27.80 2.87 -17.21
CA SER A 197 27.56 3.89 -18.23
C SER A 197 27.63 5.30 -17.64
N VAL A 198 27.17 5.47 -16.39
CA VAL A 198 27.21 6.73 -15.65
C VAL A 198 28.66 7.09 -15.27
N SER A 199 29.45 6.13 -14.80
CA SER A 199 30.86 6.38 -14.44
C SER A 199 31.71 6.81 -15.64
N ILE A 200 31.47 6.25 -16.82
CA ILE A 200 32.15 6.65 -18.07
C ILE A 200 31.80 8.09 -18.45
N GLN A 201 30.51 8.50 -18.34
CA GLN A 201 30.08 9.87 -18.64
C GLN A 201 30.75 10.90 -17.72
N ALA A 202 31.05 10.53 -16.47
CA ALA A 202 31.69 11.40 -15.50
C ALA A 202 33.20 11.64 -15.74
N LYS A 203 33.85 10.95 -16.70
CA LYS A 203 35.29 11.09 -17.05
C LYS A 203 36.25 10.97 -15.84
N GLN A 204 35.94 10.14 -14.85
CA GLN A 204 36.75 10.00 -13.64
C GLN A 204 37.09 8.53 -13.35
N SER A 205 38.33 8.14 -13.60
CA SER A 205 38.80 6.74 -13.58
C SER A 205 38.77 6.04 -12.22
N ASN A 206 38.79 6.78 -11.10
CA ASN A 206 38.77 6.19 -9.74
C ASN A 206 37.36 6.14 -9.10
N THR A 207 36.33 6.68 -9.73
CA THR A 207 34.98 6.81 -9.11
C THR A 207 34.07 5.60 -9.28
N GLY A 208 34.46 4.62 -10.11
CA GLY A 208 33.62 3.44 -10.36
C GLY A 208 33.35 2.65 -9.08
N MET A 209 34.40 2.31 -8.33
CA MET A 209 34.28 1.57 -7.08
C MET A 209 33.57 2.38 -5.99
N ASP A 210 33.85 3.69 -5.88
CA ASP A 210 33.16 4.56 -4.92
C ASP A 210 31.65 4.63 -5.19
N GLN A 211 31.24 4.58 -6.46
CA GLN A 211 29.83 4.55 -6.83
C GLN A 211 29.15 3.22 -6.45
N TYR A 212 29.85 2.08 -6.58
CA TYR A 212 29.37 0.78 -6.09
C TYR A 212 29.30 0.76 -4.56
N ARG A 213 30.31 1.30 -3.86
CA ARG A 213 30.33 1.40 -2.40
C ARG A 213 29.18 2.26 -1.89
N SER A 214 28.99 3.45 -2.47
CA SER A 214 27.85 4.33 -2.14
C SER A 214 26.50 3.66 -2.41
N LEU A 215 26.39 2.85 -3.47
CA LEU A 215 25.17 2.10 -3.77
C LEU A 215 24.91 1.01 -2.72
N ALA A 216 25.94 0.25 -2.36
CA ALA A 216 25.85 -0.79 -1.34
C ALA A 216 25.48 -0.20 0.03
N GLU A 217 26.15 0.88 0.45
CA GLU A 217 25.82 1.61 1.69
C GLU A 217 24.36 2.11 1.69
N GLN A 218 23.90 2.66 0.57
CA GLN A 218 22.52 3.10 0.44
C GLN A 218 21.55 1.91 0.60
N PHE A 219 21.80 0.79 -0.07
CA PHE A 219 20.97 -0.41 0.03
C PHE A 219 21.00 -1.04 1.42
N ARG A 220 22.14 -1.03 2.10
CA ARG A 220 22.25 -1.42 3.51
C ARG A 220 21.37 -0.56 4.42
N ASN A 221 21.41 0.76 4.24
CA ASN A 221 20.55 1.70 4.97
C ASN A 221 19.06 1.53 4.62
N ASP A 222 18.77 1.11 3.39
CA ASP A 222 17.43 0.82 2.87
C ASP A 222 16.91 -0.59 3.24
N THR A 223 17.63 -1.30 4.12
CA THR A 223 17.39 -2.68 4.60
C THR A 223 17.43 -3.77 3.52
N LEU A 224 18.07 -3.47 2.39
CA LEU A 224 18.34 -4.42 1.30
C LEU A 224 19.71 -5.07 1.53
N TYR A 225 19.78 -5.88 2.58
CA TYR A 225 21.04 -6.45 3.09
C TYR A 225 21.66 -7.48 2.15
N ILE A 226 20.83 -8.30 1.49
CA ILE A 226 21.30 -9.29 0.51
C ILE A 226 21.96 -8.56 -0.66
N GLU A 227 21.27 -7.56 -1.21
CA GLU A 227 21.73 -6.81 -2.37
C GLU A 227 22.97 -5.98 -2.05
N SER A 228 23.02 -5.34 -0.89
CA SER A 228 24.24 -4.68 -0.39
C SER A 228 25.41 -5.66 -0.34
N GLY A 229 25.22 -6.81 0.33
CA GLY A 229 26.26 -7.83 0.47
C GLY A 229 26.73 -8.37 -0.88
N GLN A 230 25.82 -8.60 -1.82
CA GLN A 230 26.15 -9.04 -3.18
C GLN A 230 26.94 -7.98 -3.97
N ILE A 231 26.72 -6.69 -3.73
CA ILE A 231 27.51 -5.64 -4.38
C ILE A 231 28.93 -5.64 -3.84
N TYR A 232 29.10 -5.72 -2.52
CA TYR A 232 30.42 -5.83 -1.89
C TYR A 232 31.17 -7.08 -2.37
N GLU A 233 30.49 -8.23 -2.43
CA GLU A 233 31.05 -9.51 -2.88
C GLU A 233 31.42 -9.50 -4.37
N ASN A 234 30.47 -9.17 -5.26
CA ASN A 234 30.64 -9.39 -6.70
C ASN A 234 31.31 -8.23 -7.45
N HIS A 235 31.20 -7.00 -6.92
CA HIS A 235 31.68 -5.81 -7.61
C HIS A 235 32.85 -5.12 -6.92
N LEU A 236 33.00 -5.27 -5.60
CA LEU A 236 34.05 -4.62 -4.82
C LEU A 236 35.12 -5.59 -4.30
N ASP A 237 34.86 -6.90 -4.34
CA ASP A 237 35.71 -7.95 -3.74
C ASP A 237 35.98 -7.70 -2.25
N ASP A 238 35.04 -7.05 -1.55
CA ASP A 238 35.12 -6.70 -0.13
C ASP A 238 34.25 -7.65 0.68
N CYS A 239 34.80 -8.83 0.98
CA CYS A 239 34.06 -9.88 1.68
C CYS A 239 33.75 -9.52 3.15
N GLU A 240 34.53 -8.63 3.78
CA GLU A 240 34.26 -8.22 5.17
C GLU A 240 33.03 -7.31 5.25
N GLU A 241 32.93 -6.30 4.37
CA GLU A 241 31.71 -5.48 4.30
C GLU A 241 30.48 -6.24 3.79
N ALA A 242 30.70 -7.24 2.92
CA ALA A 242 29.65 -8.17 2.53
C ALA A 242 29.13 -8.97 3.74
N LEU A 243 30.03 -9.52 4.56
CA LEU A 243 29.68 -10.21 5.79
C LEU A 243 28.88 -9.31 6.73
N LEU A 244 29.35 -8.09 6.99
CA LEU A 244 28.67 -7.14 7.86
C LEU A 244 27.26 -6.79 7.35
N SER A 245 27.09 -6.65 6.04
CA SER A 245 25.77 -6.45 5.42
C SER A 245 24.85 -7.65 5.68
N TYR A 246 25.32 -8.88 5.44
CA TYR A 246 24.54 -10.09 5.66
C TYR A 246 24.20 -10.31 7.15
N LEU A 247 25.15 -10.07 8.07
CA LEU A 247 24.92 -10.19 9.51
C LEU A 247 23.85 -9.20 10.00
N GLN A 248 23.90 -7.95 9.53
CA GLN A 248 22.90 -6.94 9.91
C GLN A 248 21.50 -7.29 9.41
N GLY A 249 21.38 -8.02 8.29
CA GLY A 249 20.12 -8.53 7.78
C GLY A 249 19.69 -9.89 8.34
N HIS A 250 20.48 -10.49 9.24
CA HIS A 250 20.30 -11.87 9.70
C HIS A 250 20.28 -12.89 8.54
N GLU A 251 21.01 -12.60 7.47
CA GLU A 251 21.13 -13.43 6.26
C GLU A 251 22.18 -14.52 6.45
N TRP A 252 21.97 -15.39 7.45
CA TRP A 252 22.97 -16.37 7.90
C TRP A 252 23.44 -17.32 6.80
N SER A 253 22.54 -17.73 5.90
CA SER A 253 22.91 -18.61 4.78
C SER A 253 23.90 -17.94 3.81
N HIS A 254 23.80 -16.62 3.62
CA HIS A 254 24.76 -15.85 2.82
C HIS A 254 26.10 -15.74 3.54
N ALA A 255 26.09 -15.45 4.85
CA ALA A 255 27.30 -15.39 5.66
C ALA A 255 28.05 -16.73 5.71
N ILE A 256 27.34 -17.84 5.96
CA ILE A 256 27.93 -19.20 5.98
C ILE A 256 28.53 -19.56 4.61
N ARG A 257 27.83 -19.24 3.51
CA ARG A 257 28.39 -19.41 2.16
C ARG A 257 29.70 -18.66 2.02
N LEU A 258 29.75 -17.41 2.48
CA LEU A 258 30.93 -16.57 2.38
C LEU A 258 32.12 -17.15 3.16
N PHE A 259 31.91 -17.73 4.34
CA PHE A 259 32.94 -18.49 5.07
C PHE A 259 33.40 -19.75 4.33
N ALA A 260 32.49 -20.47 3.66
CA ALA A 260 32.85 -21.64 2.88
C ALA A 260 33.66 -21.31 1.61
N THR A 261 33.42 -20.15 0.99
CA THR A 261 34.04 -19.77 -0.29
C THR A 261 35.22 -18.81 -0.13
N SER A 262 34.99 -17.64 0.47
CA SER A 262 35.89 -16.49 0.37
C SER A 262 36.59 -16.17 1.70
N LEU A 263 35.97 -16.50 2.84
CA LEU A 263 36.46 -16.23 4.20
C LEU A 263 36.96 -17.49 4.94
N SER A 264 37.30 -18.57 4.21
CA SER A 264 37.65 -19.88 4.79
C SER A 264 38.85 -19.88 5.73
N ARG A 265 39.71 -18.86 5.66
CA ARG A 265 40.86 -18.70 6.58
C ARG A 265 40.59 -17.76 7.75
N ARG A 266 39.52 -16.97 7.71
CA ARG A 266 39.17 -15.93 8.69
C ARG A 266 38.31 -16.48 9.82
N HIS A 267 38.90 -17.39 10.61
CA HIS A 267 38.26 -17.99 11.77
C HIS A 267 37.96 -16.94 12.87
N ASP A 268 38.77 -15.88 12.93
CA ASP A 268 38.57 -14.71 13.78
C ASP A 268 37.20 -14.06 13.54
N LEU A 269 36.85 -13.81 12.28
CA LEU A 269 35.55 -13.21 11.92
C LEU A 269 34.39 -14.17 12.16
N TYR A 270 34.63 -15.48 11.96
CA TYR A 270 33.60 -16.48 12.26
C TYR A 270 33.24 -16.47 13.75
N GLU A 271 34.24 -16.50 14.63
CA GLU A 271 34.02 -16.53 16.08
C GLU A 271 33.51 -15.19 16.64
N HIS A 272 34.14 -14.08 16.26
CA HIS A 272 33.85 -12.79 16.89
C HIS A 272 32.69 -12.02 16.26
N GLU A 273 32.48 -12.13 14.95
CA GLU A 273 31.39 -11.43 14.26
C GLU A 273 30.17 -12.34 14.11
N PHE A 274 30.33 -13.48 13.42
CA PHE A 274 29.20 -14.33 13.06
C PHE A 274 28.57 -15.05 14.26
N LEU A 275 29.35 -15.76 15.08
CA LEU A 275 28.79 -16.47 16.24
C LEU A 275 28.26 -15.49 17.29
N SER A 276 28.93 -14.37 17.51
CA SER A 276 28.46 -13.33 18.45
C SER A 276 27.09 -12.78 18.02
N ALA A 277 26.97 -12.38 16.75
CA ALA A 277 25.70 -11.89 16.19
C ALA A 277 24.59 -12.95 16.24
N PHE A 278 24.92 -14.20 15.86
CA PHE A 278 23.96 -15.29 15.87
C PHE A 278 23.48 -15.64 17.30
N ASN A 279 24.39 -15.73 18.26
CA ASN A 279 24.05 -15.99 19.66
C ASN A 279 23.17 -14.88 20.25
N GLY A 280 23.44 -13.62 19.91
CA GLY A 280 22.58 -12.50 20.30
C GLY A 280 21.13 -12.69 19.81
N VAL A 281 20.95 -13.05 18.54
CA VAL A 281 19.62 -13.31 17.95
C VAL A 281 18.96 -14.55 18.54
N TYR A 282 19.72 -15.63 18.77
CA TYR A 282 19.23 -16.83 19.44
C TYR A 282 18.69 -16.50 20.83
N ASP A 283 19.47 -15.80 21.64
CA ASP A 283 19.12 -15.44 23.02
C ASP A 283 17.91 -14.50 23.05
N ASP A 284 17.84 -13.53 22.14
CA ASP A 284 16.68 -12.64 22.01
C ASP A 284 15.41 -13.39 21.63
N LEU A 285 15.50 -14.34 20.69
CA LEU A 285 14.37 -15.17 20.30
C LEU A 285 13.90 -16.06 21.46
N GLU A 286 14.83 -16.71 22.17
CA GLU A 286 14.50 -17.54 23.33
C GLU A 286 13.81 -16.71 24.43
N ARG A 287 14.37 -15.54 24.75
CA ARG A 287 13.77 -14.59 25.70
C ARG A 287 12.38 -14.14 25.25
N GLN A 288 12.20 -13.82 23.97
CA GLN A 288 10.94 -13.35 23.43
C GLN A 288 9.84 -14.42 23.53
N ILE A 289 10.15 -15.65 23.14
CA ILE A 289 9.24 -16.80 23.24
C ILE A 289 8.83 -17.03 24.70
N HIS A 290 9.79 -16.99 25.63
CA HIS A 290 9.51 -17.15 27.05
C HIS A 290 8.63 -16.00 27.60
N ASN A 291 8.95 -14.76 27.25
CA ASN A 291 8.18 -13.58 27.69
C ASN A 291 6.75 -13.58 27.12
N ASP A 292 6.57 -13.97 25.86
CA ASP A 292 5.24 -14.07 25.27
C ASP A 292 4.43 -15.21 25.91
N TYR A 293 5.07 -16.35 26.22
CA TYR A 293 4.39 -17.43 26.94
C TYR A 293 4.03 -17.08 28.39
N THR A 294 4.91 -16.41 29.14
CA THR A 294 4.61 -15.98 30.52
C THR A 294 3.49 -14.94 30.56
N LYS A 295 3.44 -14.01 29.59
CA LYS A 295 2.29 -13.11 29.41
C LYS A 295 1.01 -13.87 29.13
N PHE A 296 1.06 -14.88 28.25
CA PHE A 296 -0.08 -15.74 27.97
C PHE A 296 -0.59 -16.41 29.25
N GLN A 297 0.31 -17.01 30.04
CA GLN A 297 -0.05 -17.63 31.33
C GLN A 297 -0.68 -16.62 32.30
N SER A 298 -0.13 -15.41 32.41
CA SER A 298 -0.66 -14.35 33.27
C SER A 298 -2.09 -13.96 32.86
N HIS A 299 -2.31 -13.69 31.57
CA HIS A 299 -3.62 -13.36 31.03
C HIS A 299 -4.63 -14.50 31.19
N THR A 300 -4.22 -15.76 30.96
CA THR A 300 -5.11 -16.91 31.17
C THR A 300 -5.48 -17.07 32.65
N LYS A 301 -4.53 -16.89 33.58
CA LYS A 301 -4.81 -16.93 35.02
C LYS A 301 -5.79 -15.82 35.44
N ARG A 302 -5.58 -14.59 34.94
CA ARG A 302 -6.48 -13.46 35.23
C ARG A 302 -7.88 -13.71 34.68
N LEU A 303 -8.00 -14.19 33.45
CA LEU A 303 -9.29 -14.54 32.85
C LEU A 303 -10.00 -15.65 33.64
N SER A 304 -9.26 -16.67 34.10
CA SER A 304 -9.81 -17.72 34.94
C SER A 304 -10.36 -17.16 36.25
N LEU A 305 -9.65 -16.23 36.89
CA LEU A 305 -10.11 -15.58 38.12
C LEU A 305 -11.38 -14.76 37.91
N LEU A 306 -11.44 -13.95 36.83
CA LEU A 306 -12.65 -13.18 36.49
C LEU A 306 -13.86 -14.11 36.28
N ARG A 307 -13.66 -15.24 35.60
CA ARG A 307 -14.71 -16.23 35.38
C ARG A 307 -15.15 -16.95 36.64
N THR A 308 -14.23 -17.29 37.53
CA THR A 308 -14.56 -17.87 38.84
C THR A 308 -15.35 -16.90 39.71
N ASN A 309 -14.95 -15.61 39.74
CA ASN A 309 -15.67 -14.57 40.47
C ASN A 309 -17.09 -14.38 39.92
N LEU A 310 -17.23 -14.36 38.59
CA LEU A 310 -18.55 -14.31 37.93
C LEU A 310 -19.40 -15.54 38.27
N PHE A 311 -18.80 -16.74 38.26
CA PHE A 311 -19.48 -17.97 38.66
C PHE A 311 -20.00 -17.89 40.10
N GLN A 312 -19.15 -17.45 41.03
CA GLN A 312 -19.52 -17.34 42.43
C GLN A 312 -20.63 -16.30 42.64
N HIS A 313 -20.55 -15.14 41.99
CA HIS A 313 -21.59 -14.12 42.06
C HIS A 313 -22.95 -14.61 41.55
N ILE A 314 -22.98 -15.33 40.42
CA ILE A 314 -24.22 -15.92 39.89
C ILE A 314 -24.77 -16.98 40.86
N LYS A 315 -23.88 -17.80 41.44
CA LYS A 315 -24.27 -18.80 42.42
C LYS A 315 -24.93 -18.17 43.65
N GLU A 316 -24.34 -17.12 44.21
CA GLU A 316 -24.88 -16.41 45.37
C GLU A 316 -26.27 -15.81 45.10
N ILE A 317 -26.50 -15.27 43.91
CA ILE A 317 -27.82 -14.77 43.49
C ILE A 317 -28.85 -15.90 43.42
N LEU A 318 -28.49 -17.03 42.80
CA LEU A 318 -29.38 -18.19 42.69
C LEU A 318 -29.68 -18.83 44.04
N ASP A 319 -28.69 -18.93 44.94
CA ASP A 319 -28.85 -19.43 46.31
C ASP A 319 -29.77 -18.51 47.14
N SER A 320 -29.83 -17.21 46.83
CA SER A 320 -30.78 -16.25 47.43
C SER A 320 -32.22 -16.38 46.91
N GLY A 321 -32.49 -17.34 46.00
CA GLY A 321 -33.81 -17.56 45.40
C GLY A 321 -34.19 -16.54 44.32
N ARG A 322 -33.24 -15.70 43.88
CA ARG A 322 -33.42 -14.72 42.79
C ARG A 322 -32.90 -15.27 41.47
N ASP A 323 -33.48 -14.84 40.36
CA ASP A 323 -32.97 -15.16 39.05
C ASP A 323 -31.88 -14.17 38.63
N TYR A 324 -30.76 -14.66 38.09
CA TYR A 324 -29.72 -13.81 37.52
C TYR A 324 -30.13 -13.32 36.12
N ASP A 325 -30.53 -12.06 36.00
CA ASP A 325 -30.74 -11.37 34.72
C ASP A 325 -29.43 -10.70 34.26
N ILE A 326 -29.05 -10.91 33.00
CA ILE A 326 -27.82 -10.37 32.42
C ILE A 326 -27.95 -8.85 32.22
N ASP A 327 -29.13 -8.35 31.82
CA ASP A 327 -29.34 -6.94 31.51
C ASP A 327 -29.41 -6.06 32.77
N GLU A 328 -30.05 -6.53 33.84
CA GLU A 328 -30.19 -5.76 35.08
C GLU A 328 -28.89 -5.67 35.90
N ASN A 329 -28.05 -6.70 35.82
CA ASN A 329 -26.81 -6.76 36.61
C ASN A 329 -25.60 -6.10 35.91
N ASP A 330 -25.66 -5.83 34.60
CA ASP A 330 -24.60 -5.13 33.85
C ASP A 330 -24.67 -3.59 33.95
N ASP A 331 -25.80 -3.03 34.40
CA ASP A 331 -26.02 -1.58 34.58
C ASP A 331 -25.68 -1.07 35.99
N GLN A 332 -25.40 -1.97 36.95
CA GLN A 332 -25.17 -1.60 38.36
C GLN A 332 -23.69 -1.44 38.75
N SER A 333 -22.74 -1.61 37.82
CA SER A 333 -21.29 -1.47 38.10
C SER A 333 -20.72 -0.06 37.88
N ASP A 334 -21.56 0.97 37.75
CA ASP A 334 -21.16 2.37 37.55
C ASP A 334 -20.70 3.02 38.87
N ASN A 335 -19.57 2.57 39.40
CA ASN A 335 -18.77 3.32 40.38
C ASN A 335 -17.40 3.62 39.78
N GLU A 336 -17.37 4.34 38.65
CA GLU A 336 -16.17 5.07 38.25
C GLU A 336 -16.19 6.46 38.93
N ASP A 337 -15.26 6.65 39.86
CA ASP A 337 -14.97 7.90 40.55
C ASP A 337 -14.62 9.02 39.52
N PRO A 338 -15.36 10.14 39.45
CA PRO A 338 -15.23 11.11 38.35
C PRO A 338 -13.94 11.96 38.32
N GLN A 339 -12.93 11.70 39.15
CA GLN A 339 -11.84 12.67 39.36
C GLN A 339 -10.64 12.60 38.39
N PHE A 340 -10.59 11.67 37.45
CA PHE A 340 -9.50 11.63 36.45
C PHE A 340 -9.99 11.23 35.06
N ALA A 341 -10.80 12.10 34.45
CA ALA A 341 -11.08 12.07 33.02
C ALA A 341 -11.03 13.49 32.44
N ASP A 342 -9.86 14.12 32.55
CA ASP A 342 -9.56 15.32 31.77
C ASP A 342 -8.80 14.94 30.48
N ASP A 343 -9.11 15.64 29.41
CA ASP A 343 -8.52 15.55 28.07
C ASP A 343 -8.70 14.25 27.26
N ARG A 344 -9.93 14.00 26.77
CA ARG A 344 -10.19 13.52 25.39
C ARG A 344 -11.70 13.46 25.05
N ARG A 345 -12.37 14.61 25.04
CA ARG A 345 -13.68 14.73 24.38
C ARG A 345 -13.51 15.21 22.94
N THR A 346 -13.70 14.29 21.99
CA THR A 346 -14.02 14.63 20.60
C THR A 346 -15.53 14.88 20.50
N LEU A 347 -15.86 16.08 20.03
CA LEU A 347 -17.20 16.63 19.91
C LEU A 347 -18.02 15.88 18.84
N VAL A 348 -19.12 15.23 19.25
CA VAL A 348 -20.31 15.07 18.41
C VAL A 348 -21.56 15.30 19.27
N THR A 349 -22.09 16.51 19.09
CA THR A 349 -23.41 17.09 19.35
C THR A 349 -24.51 16.21 19.99
N ARG A 350 -24.99 16.66 21.16
CA ARG A 350 -26.38 16.48 21.62
C ARG A 350 -26.94 17.85 21.99
N SER A 351 -27.75 18.40 21.09
CA SER A 351 -28.60 19.56 21.35
C SER A 351 -29.89 19.09 22.04
N ASN A 352 -30.24 19.69 23.19
CA ASN A 352 -31.51 20.41 23.35
C ASN A 352 -31.71 21.05 24.74
N ARG A 353 -32.30 22.26 24.69
CA ARG A 353 -33.17 22.98 25.66
C ARG A 353 -32.56 24.17 26.43
N ASN A 354 -32.73 25.39 25.90
CA ASN A 354 -33.82 26.32 26.26
C ASN A 354 -33.69 27.70 25.55
N ALA A 355 -34.85 28.30 25.20
CA ALA A 355 -35.22 29.73 25.03
C ALA A 355 -34.16 30.74 24.51
N ASP A 356 -34.34 31.55 23.47
CA ASP A 356 -35.52 32.30 23.00
C ASP A 356 -35.34 32.80 21.54
N ASP A 357 -36.49 33.04 20.92
CA ASP A 357 -36.83 34.06 19.92
C ASP A 357 -36.41 33.96 18.41
N SER A 358 -37.44 34.24 17.60
CA SER A 358 -37.45 34.76 16.24
C SER A 358 -37.00 33.87 15.05
N GLY A 359 -37.98 33.42 14.25
CA GLY A 359 -37.81 33.40 12.79
C GLY A 359 -38.12 32.11 12.01
N SER A 360 -39.41 31.78 11.87
CA SER A 360 -40.04 31.32 10.62
C SER A 360 -39.50 30.09 9.82
N ILE A 361 -40.31 29.01 9.86
CA ILE A 361 -40.88 28.27 8.70
C ILE A 361 -39.90 27.49 7.77
N LYS A 362 -39.85 26.15 7.91
CA LYS A 362 -40.50 25.16 7.00
C LYS A 362 -40.00 23.73 7.28
N THR A 363 -40.91 22.87 7.72
CA THR A 363 -40.80 21.42 7.60
C THR A 363 -41.23 20.98 6.19
N ARG A 364 -40.51 20.04 5.58
CA ARG A 364 -41.12 19.09 4.65
C ARG A 364 -40.37 17.76 4.63
N LEU A 365 -41.09 16.76 5.11
CA LEU A 365 -40.88 15.33 4.93
C LEU A 365 -40.56 14.96 3.47
N THR A 366 -39.77 13.91 3.24
CA THR A 366 -40.24 12.71 2.52
C THR A 366 -39.19 11.57 2.41
N LYS A 367 -39.67 10.38 2.80
CA LYS A 367 -39.57 9.06 2.14
C LYS A 367 -38.22 8.31 2.05
N LYS A 368 -38.21 7.17 2.78
CA LYS A 368 -37.85 5.80 2.35
C LYS A 368 -37.31 5.66 0.92
N SER A 369 -36.09 5.14 0.79
CA SER A 369 -35.78 3.82 0.20
C SER A 369 -34.27 3.66 -0.05
N GLY A 370 -33.73 2.48 0.23
CA GLY A 370 -32.48 2.01 -0.36
C GLY A 370 -31.24 2.09 0.53
N SER A 371 -30.98 1.02 1.31
CA SER A 371 -29.64 0.44 1.51
C SER A 371 -29.66 -0.52 2.71
N VAL A 372 -29.75 -1.82 2.44
CA VAL A 372 -29.44 -2.89 3.41
C VAL A 372 -27.91 -3.09 3.52
N SER A 373 -27.10 -2.32 2.78
CA SER A 373 -25.63 -2.42 2.78
C SER A 373 -24.94 -1.49 3.79
N SER A 374 -25.67 -0.55 4.40
CA SER A 374 -25.12 0.39 5.39
C SER A 374 -25.07 -0.16 6.82
N SER A 375 -25.87 -1.18 7.16
CA SER A 375 -25.95 -1.72 8.52
C SER A 375 -24.65 -2.44 8.94
N LYS A 376 -24.05 -3.26 8.07
CA LYS A 376 -22.80 -3.97 8.37
C LYS A 376 -21.61 -3.03 8.52
N LYS A 377 -21.57 -1.92 7.75
CA LYS A 377 -20.50 -0.93 7.82
C LYS A 377 -20.66 -0.01 9.05
N SER A 378 -21.89 0.30 9.43
CA SER A 378 -22.24 1.02 10.65
C SER A 378 -21.99 0.17 11.91
N GLN A 379 -22.39 -1.10 11.91
CA GLN A 379 -22.08 -2.07 12.98
C GLN A 379 -20.58 -2.31 13.12
N ARG A 380 -19.83 -2.46 12.01
CA ARG A 380 -18.36 -2.56 12.06
C ARG A 380 -17.71 -1.32 12.66
N ARG A 381 -18.20 -0.12 12.33
CA ARG A 381 -17.69 1.13 12.91
C ARG A 381 -18.07 1.25 14.39
N ALA A 382 -19.27 0.84 14.78
CA ALA A 382 -19.70 0.80 16.17
C ALA A 382 -18.88 -0.21 16.99
N ALA A 383 -18.68 -1.44 16.47
CA ALA A 383 -17.81 -2.45 17.07
C ALA A 383 -16.36 -1.97 17.15
N GLN A 384 -15.83 -1.27 16.13
CA GLN A 384 -14.50 -0.66 16.19
C GLN A 384 -14.40 0.50 17.19
N GLN A 385 -15.49 1.21 17.47
CA GLN A 385 -15.55 2.24 18.51
C GLN A 385 -15.69 1.62 19.90
N LEU A 386 -16.47 0.56 20.07
CA LEU A 386 -16.58 -0.24 21.28
C LEU A 386 -15.27 -0.98 21.61
N GLU A 387 -14.56 -1.49 20.61
CA GLU A 387 -13.25 -2.15 20.74
C GLU A 387 -12.14 -1.18 21.19
N LYS A 388 -12.36 0.14 21.04
CA LYS A 388 -11.49 1.17 21.64
C LYS A 388 -11.83 1.47 23.10
N LEU A 389 -13.03 1.11 23.55
CA LEU A 389 -13.48 1.23 24.94
C LEU A 389 -13.06 0.01 25.79
N ILE A 390 -12.75 -1.12 25.14
CA ILE A 390 -12.21 -2.32 25.78
C ILE A 390 -10.73 -2.05 26.13
N GLN A 391 -10.52 -1.58 27.35
CA GLN A 391 -9.19 -1.29 27.89
C GLN A 391 -8.66 -2.50 28.67
N LEU A 392 -7.36 -2.77 28.54
CA LEU A 392 -6.66 -3.75 29.38
C LEU A 392 -6.36 -3.14 30.76
N LYS A 393 -7.38 -2.63 31.43
CA LYS A 393 -7.30 -2.07 32.78
C LYS A 393 -8.00 -3.01 33.75
N GLU A 394 -7.27 -3.44 34.77
CA GLU A 394 -7.83 -4.30 35.82
C GLU A 394 -9.00 -3.59 36.50
N GLY A 395 -10.12 -4.31 36.64
CA GLY A 395 -11.37 -3.78 37.19
C GLY A 395 -12.25 -3.00 36.21
N SER A 396 -11.87 -2.89 34.94
CA SER A 396 -12.73 -2.29 33.92
C SER A 396 -13.94 -3.18 33.57
N LYS A 397 -15.04 -2.56 33.13
CA LYS A 397 -16.31 -3.26 32.83
C LYS A 397 -16.16 -4.45 31.87
N HIS A 398 -15.25 -4.36 30.91
CA HIS A 398 -15.04 -5.37 29.86
C HIS A 398 -13.61 -5.93 29.88
N GLU A 399 -13.03 -6.05 31.09
CA GLU A 399 -11.67 -6.56 31.27
C GLU A 399 -11.49 -7.97 30.68
N ASP A 400 -12.49 -8.84 30.82
CA ASP A 400 -12.47 -10.20 30.30
C ASP A 400 -12.41 -10.24 28.77
N LEU A 401 -13.18 -9.39 28.07
CA LEU A 401 -13.12 -9.22 26.63
C LEU A 401 -11.77 -8.65 26.17
N ALA A 402 -11.21 -7.71 26.92
CA ALA A 402 -9.88 -7.16 26.66
C ALA A 402 -8.83 -8.27 26.71
N ILE A 403 -8.88 -9.10 27.74
CA ILE A 403 -7.97 -10.22 27.91
C ILE A 403 -8.15 -11.26 26.80
N VAL A 404 -9.37 -11.60 26.40
CA VAL A 404 -9.62 -12.54 25.29
C VAL A 404 -9.03 -12.04 23.96
N ARG A 405 -9.17 -10.74 23.69
CA ARG A 405 -8.57 -10.11 22.51
C ARG A 405 -7.04 -10.17 22.57
N GLU A 406 -6.44 -9.80 23.69
CA GLU A 406 -4.98 -9.85 23.85
C GLU A 406 -4.45 -11.28 23.76
N LEU A 407 -5.14 -12.26 24.36
CA LEU A 407 -4.80 -13.68 24.24
C LEU A 407 -4.85 -14.12 22.77
N TRP A 408 -5.84 -13.70 21.98
CA TRP A 408 -5.90 -14.01 20.56
C TRP A 408 -4.70 -13.44 19.79
N LEU A 409 -4.36 -12.16 20.02
CA LEU A 409 -3.23 -11.50 19.38
C LEU A 409 -1.91 -12.17 19.76
N LEU A 410 -1.75 -12.50 21.03
CA LEU A 410 -0.57 -13.14 21.58
C LEU A 410 -0.38 -14.55 21.03
N VAL A 411 -1.44 -15.38 21.00
CA VAL A 411 -1.37 -16.72 20.41
C VAL A 411 -1.02 -16.65 18.92
N THR A 412 -1.61 -15.71 18.18
CA THR A 412 -1.29 -15.50 16.75
C THR A 412 0.16 -15.04 16.55
N LYS A 413 0.68 -14.21 17.45
CA LYS A 413 2.08 -13.78 17.45
C LYS A 413 3.00 -14.96 17.72
N ILE A 414 2.72 -15.75 18.76
CA ILE A 414 3.50 -16.93 19.14
C ILE A 414 3.50 -17.92 17.97
N ASP A 415 2.36 -18.23 17.36
CA ASP A 415 2.29 -19.16 16.21
C ASP A 415 3.18 -18.72 15.03
N LYS A 416 3.28 -17.41 14.76
CA LYS A 416 4.15 -16.87 13.69
C LYS A 416 5.64 -16.93 13.99
N GLN A 417 6.05 -17.06 15.26
CA GLN A 417 7.46 -17.22 15.63
C GLN A 417 8.04 -18.56 15.17
N ASN A 418 7.19 -19.50 14.73
CA ASN A 418 7.62 -20.80 14.22
C ASN A 418 8.60 -20.70 13.03
N TYR A 419 8.47 -19.69 12.18
CA TYR A 419 9.37 -19.43 11.05
C TYR A 419 10.77 -19.06 11.55
N ASP A 420 10.85 -18.18 12.54
CA ASP A 420 12.10 -17.71 13.13
C ASP A 420 12.79 -18.85 13.89
N VAL A 421 12.04 -19.60 14.72
CA VAL A 421 12.54 -20.77 15.45
C VAL A 421 13.11 -21.81 14.48
N ARG A 422 12.36 -22.15 13.42
CA ARG A 422 12.85 -23.08 12.40
C ARG A 422 14.13 -22.57 11.75
N HIS A 423 14.18 -21.29 11.42
CA HIS A 423 15.33 -20.70 10.75
C HIS A 423 16.57 -20.76 11.65
N VAL A 424 16.46 -20.31 12.90
CA VAL A 424 17.54 -20.37 13.90
C VAL A 424 18.00 -21.81 14.13
N ASN A 425 17.07 -22.75 14.29
CA ASN A 425 17.38 -24.17 14.45
C ASN A 425 18.17 -24.75 13.26
N LYS A 426 17.81 -24.34 12.03
CA LYS A 426 18.56 -24.75 10.83
C LYS A 426 19.98 -24.22 10.89
N ILE A 427 20.17 -22.97 11.28
CA ILE A 427 21.49 -22.36 11.39
C ILE A 427 22.31 -22.99 12.52
N CYS A 428 21.71 -23.28 13.67
CA CYS A 428 22.32 -24.05 14.76
C CYS A 428 22.92 -25.38 14.26
N TYR A 429 22.15 -26.13 13.47
CA TYR A 429 22.64 -27.38 12.87
C TYR A 429 23.81 -27.12 11.91
N GLN A 430 23.72 -26.10 11.05
CA GLN A 430 24.80 -25.74 10.13
C GLN A 430 26.09 -25.33 10.87
N ILE A 431 25.97 -24.57 11.96
CA ILE A 431 27.11 -24.21 12.82
C ILE A 431 27.73 -25.46 13.43
N SER A 432 26.91 -26.36 13.97
CA SER A 432 27.35 -27.63 14.53
C SER A 432 28.17 -28.45 13.51
N THR A 433 27.67 -28.56 12.27
CA THR A 433 28.40 -29.26 11.20
C THR A 433 29.72 -28.58 10.84
N HIS A 434 29.78 -27.25 10.84
CA HIS A 434 31.00 -26.51 10.52
C HIS A 434 32.05 -26.61 11.63
N GLN A 435 31.64 -26.50 12.89
CA GLN A 435 32.53 -26.60 14.06
C GLN A 435 32.88 -28.04 14.45
N ASN A 436 32.19 -29.02 13.87
CA ASN A 436 32.28 -30.44 14.26
C ASN A 436 32.04 -30.62 15.78
N SER A 437 31.04 -29.92 16.31
CA SER A 437 30.67 -29.89 17.73
C SER A 437 29.16 -29.96 17.89
N LEU A 438 28.66 -30.78 18.82
CA LEU A 438 27.23 -30.94 19.08
C LEU A 438 26.61 -29.80 19.90
N GLU A 439 27.39 -28.81 20.34
CA GLU A 439 26.89 -27.75 21.23
C GLU A 439 25.70 -26.98 20.62
N TYR A 440 25.82 -26.54 19.36
CA TYR A 440 24.74 -25.80 18.69
C TYR A 440 23.57 -26.69 18.29
N GLU A 441 23.82 -27.97 18.01
CA GLU A 441 22.77 -28.96 17.79
C GLU A 441 21.90 -29.11 19.05
N GLN A 442 22.51 -29.26 20.22
CA GLN A 442 21.82 -29.30 21.51
C GLN A 442 21.05 -28.01 21.81
N LYS A 443 21.62 -26.84 21.48
CA LYS A 443 20.92 -25.54 21.60
C LYS A 443 19.66 -25.50 20.71
N GLY A 444 19.79 -25.88 19.44
CA GLY A 444 18.66 -25.92 18.50
C GLY A 444 17.55 -26.89 18.94
N GLU A 445 17.94 -28.07 19.42
CA GLU A 445 17.02 -29.06 19.99
C GLU A 445 16.28 -28.51 21.21
N LEU A 446 17.00 -27.89 22.16
CA LEU A 446 16.41 -27.29 23.36
C LEU A 446 15.40 -26.20 23.00
N LEU A 447 15.72 -25.32 22.06
CA LEU A 447 14.80 -24.28 21.59
C LEU A 447 13.55 -24.87 20.93
N GLN A 448 13.71 -25.89 20.08
CA GLN A 448 12.59 -26.60 19.45
C GLN A 448 11.65 -27.20 20.50
N ASN A 449 12.21 -27.92 21.47
CA ASN A 449 11.45 -28.61 22.50
C ASN A 449 10.69 -27.63 23.39
N LYS A 450 11.37 -26.56 23.85
CA LYS A 450 10.77 -25.51 24.67
C LYS A 450 9.61 -24.80 23.97
N TYR A 451 9.80 -24.43 22.70
CA TYR A 451 8.74 -23.78 21.91
C TYR A 451 7.56 -24.73 21.64
N ASN A 452 7.83 -26.01 21.36
CA ASN A 452 6.81 -27.04 21.20
C ASN A 452 6.01 -27.28 22.51
N GLU A 453 6.67 -27.32 23.66
CA GLU A 453 6.01 -27.41 24.96
C GLU A 453 5.04 -26.24 25.19
N TYR A 454 5.45 -25.02 24.86
CA TYR A 454 4.60 -23.84 24.98
C TYR A 454 3.41 -23.88 24.04
N LEU A 455 3.60 -24.29 22.78
CA LEU A 455 2.49 -24.45 21.82
C LEU A 455 1.47 -25.49 22.32
N ASN A 456 1.94 -26.65 22.81
CA ASN A 456 1.07 -27.69 23.37
C ASN A 456 0.32 -27.21 24.62
N ALA A 457 0.97 -26.43 25.49
CA ALA A 457 0.34 -25.85 26.66
C ALA A 457 -0.73 -24.80 26.30
N ILE A 458 -0.45 -23.95 25.30
CA ILE A 458 -1.41 -22.99 24.76
C ILE A 458 -2.62 -23.73 24.19
N GLU A 459 -2.39 -24.74 23.34
CA GLU A 459 -3.45 -25.51 22.70
C GLU A 459 -4.44 -26.11 23.71
N LYS A 460 -3.92 -26.72 24.77
CA LYS A 460 -4.75 -27.28 25.86
C LYS A 460 -5.63 -26.23 26.54
N GLN A 461 -5.22 -24.96 26.56
CA GLN A 461 -5.97 -23.86 27.19
C GLN A 461 -6.94 -23.16 26.23
N LEU A 462 -6.84 -23.36 24.91
CA LEU A 462 -7.70 -22.69 23.93
C LEU A 462 -9.18 -23.04 24.11
N THR A 463 -9.50 -24.30 24.40
CA THR A 463 -10.89 -24.76 24.63
C THR A 463 -11.49 -24.15 25.89
N THR A 464 -10.67 -23.93 26.93
CA THR A 464 -11.06 -23.26 28.16
C THR A 464 -11.28 -21.77 27.94
N ILE A 465 -10.46 -21.11 27.11
CA ILE A 465 -10.57 -19.66 26.84
C ILE A 465 -11.77 -19.37 25.94
N TRP A 466 -11.90 -20.04 24.79
CA TRP A 466 -13.02 -19.87 23.86
C TRP A 466 -13.99 -21.03 23.99
N LEU A 467 -14.87 -20.98 25.00
CA LEU A 467 -15.88 -21.98 25.41
C LEU A 467 -16.79 -22.47 24.26
N THR A 468 -16.22 -23.18 23.29
CA THR A 468 -16.80 -23.42 21.95
C THR A 468 -17.58 -24.72 21.84
N ASN A 469 -17.41 -25.65 22.78
CA ASN A 469 -18.13 -26.94 22.76
C ASN A 469 -19.03 -27.13 23.99
N PRO A 470 -20.35 -27.38 23.79
CA PRO A 470 -21.28 -27.71 24.86
C PRO A 470 -21.19 -29.16 25.38
N GLU A 471 -20.35 -30.03 24.78
CA GLU A 471 -20.54 -31.49 24.91
C GLU A 471 -19.65 -32.23 25.93
N GLN A 472 -18.76 -31.56 26.68
CA GLN A 472 -17.81 -32.26 27.56
C GLN A 472 -18.09 -32.22 29.07
N GLN A 473 -19.27 -31.79 29.51
CA GLN A 473 -19.65 -31.89 30.93
C GLN A 473 -20.66 -33.02 31.15
N GLN A 474 -20.19 -34.26 31.11
CA GLN A 474 -20.91 -35.40 31.69
C GLN A 474 -20.56 -35.47 33.18
N GLN A 475 -21.59 -35.40 34.04
CA GLN A 475 -21.55 -35.47 35.52
C GLN A 475 -21.18 -34.16 36.27
N GLU A 476 -21.92 -33.07 36.06
CA GLU A 476 -21.94 -31.94 37.00
C GLU A 476 -23.35 -31.74 37.58
N ASN A 477 -23.41 -31.25 38.83
CA ASN A 477 -24.65 -30.93 39.56
C ASN A 477 -25.55 -29.97 38.74
N VAL A 478 -26.88 -30.19 38.73
CA VAL A 478 -27.86 -29.43 37.92
C VAL A 478 -27.71 -27.92 38.11
N GLN A 479 -27.42 -27.48 39.34
CA GLN A 479 -27.19 -26.07 39.64
C GLN A 479 -25.95 -25.49 38.96
N VAL A 480 -24.87 -26.27 38.87
CA VAL A 480 -23.61 -25.88 38.19
C VAL A 480 -23.84 -25.77 36.67
N MET A 481 -24.62 -26.68 36.07
CA MET A 481 -25.00 -26.59 34.66
C MET A 481 -25.76 -25.30 34.34
N VAL A 482 -26.68 -24.88 35.21
CA VAL A 482 -27.44 -23.63 35.04
C VAL A 482 -26.52 -22.41 35.11
N ILE A 483 -25.61 -22.36 36.07
CA ILE A 483 -24.64 -21.25 36.20
C ILE A 483 -23.73 -21.19 34.96
N ASN A 484 -23.16 -22.32 34.53
CA ASN A 484 -22.32 -22.40 33.33
C ASN A 484 -23.07 -22.00 32.05
N LYS A 485 -24.38 -22.28 31.98
CA LYS A 485 -25.22 -21.81 30.86
C LYS A 485 -25.35 -20.28 30.87
N LYS A 486 -25.63 -19.66 32.03
CA LYS A 486 -25.75 -18.20 32.15
C LYS A 486 -24.44 -17.46 31.86
N ILE A 487 -23.30 -17.99 32.31
CA ILE A 487 -21.98 -17.44 31.98
C ILE A 487 -21.74 -17.48 30.47
N ARG A 488 -22.09 -18.58 29.79
CA ARG A 488 -21.97 -18.69 28.33
C ARG A 488 -22.86 -17.71 27.59
N GLU A 489 -24.09 -17.50 28.06
CA GLU A 489 -25.03 -16.54 27.47
C GLU A 489 -24.52 -15.10 27.62
N LYS A 490 -24.04 -14.73 28.82
CA LYS A 490 -23.40 -13.43 29.08
C LYS A 490 -22.17 -13.25 28.18
N PHE A 491 -21.24 -14.20 28.20
CA PHE A 491 -20.02 -14.14 27.41
C PHE A 491 -20.32 -14.05 25.91
N LYS A 492 -21.29 -14.81 25.40
CA LYS A 492 -21.70 -14.76 23.99
C LYS A 492 -22.26 -13.40 23.59
N LYS A 493 -23.07 -12.78 24.46
CA LYS A 493 -23.63 -11.44 24.27
C LYS A 493 -22.55 -10.35 24.30
N GLU A 494 -21.57 -10.49 25.19
CA GLU A 494 -20.42 -9.57 25.30
C GLU A 494 -19.43 -9.74 24.14
N LEU A 495 -19.19 -10.96 23.67
CA LEU A 495 -18.34 -11.25 22.50
C LEU A 495 -18.89 -10.64 21.19
N ASP A 496 -20.20 -10.36 21.14
CA ASP A 496 -20.83 -9.66 20.03
C ASP A 496 -20.38 -8.19 19.92
N LEU A 497 -19.84 -7.60 21.00
CA LEU A 497 -19.24 -6.26 21.02
C LEU A 497 -17.86 -6.23 20.36
N VAL A 498 -17.23 -7.39 20.18
CA VAL A 498 -15.87 -7.54 19.65
C VAL A 498 -15.91 -8.03 18.20
N SER A 499 -14.90 -7.63 17.41
CA SER A 499 -14.74 -8.06 16.02
C SER A 499 -14.77 -9.59 15.88
N ASN A 500 -15.45 -10.10 14.83
CA ASN A 500 -15.73 -11.53 14.61
C ASN A 500 -14.51 -12.47 14.76
N GLN A 501 -13.31 -11.99 14.39
CA GLN A 501 -12.08 -12.78 14.45
C GLN A 501 -11.69 -13.23 15.86
N TYR A 502 -12.04 -12.44 16.89
CA TYR A 502 -11.70 -12.72 18.28
C TYR A 502 -12.72 -13.64 18.98
N ARG A 503 -13.83 -13.93 18.30
CA ARG A 503 -14.93 -14.74 18.85
C ARG A 503 -14.63 -16.24 18.82
N VAL A 504 -13.64 -16.63 18.02
CA VAL A 504 -13.20 -18.01 17.86
C VAL A 504 -11.72 -18.07 18.16
N SER A 505 -11.29 -19.20 18.72
CA SER A 505 -9.89 -19.48 18.96
C SER A 505 -9.07 -19.34 17.66
N PRO A 506 -7.86 -18.77 17.72
CA PRO A 506 -6.98 -18.72 16.55
C PRO A 506 -6.57 -20.14 16.13
N VAL A 507 -6.50 -20.37 14.82
CA VAL A 507 -6.01 -21.64 14.28
C VAL A 507 -4.49 -21.62 14.31
N LEU A 508 -3.90 -22.49 15.11
CA LEU A 508 -2.45 -22.71 15.16
C LEU A 508 -2.00 -23.43 13.88
N VAL A 509 -1.30 -22.72 13.00
CA VAL A 509 -0.77 -23.30 11.75
C VAL A 509 0.46 -24.18 12.04
N SER A 510 1.18 -23.88 13.12
CA SER A 510 2.29 -24.69 13.64
C SER A 510 1.93 -26.16 13.95
N LYS A 511 0.63 -26.51 13.96
CA LYS A 511 0.13 -27.88 14.13
C LYS A 511 0.59 -28.86 13.06
N THR A 512 0.84 -28.41 11.84
CA THR A 512 1.19 -29.31 10.73
C THR A 512 2.66 -29.77 10.75
N SER A 513 3.37 -29.63 11.88
CA SER A 513 4.78 -29.99 12.14
C SER A 513 5.85 -29.46 11.18
N GLN A 514 5.47 -28.79 10.09
CA GLN A 514 6.38 -28.30 9.05
C GLN A 514 7.46 -27.33 9.54
N TRP A 515 7.30 -26.75 10.73
CA TRP A 515 8.28 -25.86 11.32
C TRP A 515 9.38 -26.59 12.10
N LYS A 516 9.14 -27.82 12.58
CA LYS A 516 10.14 -28.60 13.29
C LYS A 516 11.20 -29.13 12.33
N LEU A 517 12.42 -29.26 12.83
CA LEU A 517 13.44 -30.07 12.19
C LEU A 517 13.34 -31.48 12.78
N VAL A 518 12.94 -32.44 11.94
CA VAL A 518 12.78 -33.86 12.34
C VAL A 518 14.08 -34.44 12.90
N LEU A 519 15.23 -33.93 12.45
CA LEU A 519 16.55 -34.31 12.95
C LEU A 519 16.79 -33.96 14.43
N PHE A 520 15.99 -33.07 15.03
CA PHE A 520 16.02 -32.75 16.46
C PHE A 520 14.92 -33.47 17.25
N ASP A 521 14.08 -34.28 16.60
CA ASP A 521 13.07 -35.07 17.30
C ASP A 521 13.69 -36.44 17.70
N SER A 522 13.56 -36.82 18.97
CA SER A 522 14.14 -38.06 19.51
C SER A 522 13.54 -39.33 18.91
N ASP A 523 12.27 -39.26 18.47
CA ASP A 523 11.53 -40.39 17.92
C ASP A 523 10.97 -40.05 16.53
N ILE A 524 11.63 -40.55 15.47
CA ILE A 524 11.03 -40.59 14.14
C ILE A 524 10.04 -41.77 14.14
N SER A 525 8.86 -41.56 14.73
CA SER A 525 7.74 -42.48 14.48
C SER A 525 7.25 -42.26 13.06
N VAL A 526 7.75 -43.11 12.15
CA VAL A 526 7.31 -43.25 10.75
C VAL A 526 5.87 -43.73 10.69
#